data_AF-A0A453HS23-F1
#
_entry.id   AF-A0A453HS23-F1
#
_cell.length_a   1.000
_cell.length_b   1.000
_cell.length_c   1.000
_cell.angle_alpha   90.00
_cell.angle_beta   90.00
_cell.angle_gamma   90.00
#
_symmetry.space_group_name_H-M   'P 1'
#
loop_
_entity.id
_entity.type
_entity.pdbx_description
1 polymer ?
#
loop_
_entity_poly.entity_id
_entity_poly.type
_entity_poly.pdbx_seq_one_letter_code
_entity_poly.pdbx_strand_id
1 'polypeptide(L)'
;MASAPGGDPVLAACKDKLKHFRLKELKDVLYKIGLSKHGKKQELVDKIVAILSDQQDQASKIDGLPNRLMVGKETVVKIVEDTFRKMREPANAVSASGNQNELGYSVMPMKNPDDSAQLDIKVRCPCGNSMATGSMIQCDHPRCSVWQHIDCVIIPEKTADTAPQELPSSFYCEMCRVSRADPFWVTINHPLLPVSVAPSNIMADGSYTVQYIEKTFPLSRANREMLQKAEYDIQVWCILLDDKVPFRMHWPLHSDMQINGIPVRVVSRQATQPLGANGRDDGLMLTQFLKEGPNKIVLSRSDSRAFCLGVRIAKRRSLEEVLNLVPKEQDGEKFDDALSRVRRCVGGGTEADNADSDSDIEVVADSVSVNLRCPMTGSRIKVAGRFKPCVHMGCFDLEAFVELNQRSRKV
;
A
#
# COMPACT_ATOMS: atom_id res chain seq x y z
N MET A 1 -35.32 35.07 24.82
CA MET A 1 -33.99 34.72 24.27
C MET A 1 -34.21 33.69 23.18
N ALA A 2 -33.95 34.06 21.93
CA ALA A 2 -34.22 33.26 20.75
C ALA A 2 -33.26 32.06 20.67
N SER A 3 -33.83 30.89 20.33
CA SER A 3 -33.14 29.63 20.11
C SER A 3 -32.20 29.71 18.90
N ALA A 4 -30.98 29.21 19.04
CA ALA A 4 -30.00 29.10 17.95
C ALA A 4 -30.52 28.13 16.85
N PRO A 5 -30.31 28.42 15.56
CA PRO A 5 -30.78 27.55 14.49
C PRO A 5 -29.86 26.33 14.36
N GLY A 6 -30.41 25.13 14.53
CA GLY A 6 -29.72 23.88 14.22
C GLY A 6 -29.43 23.80 12.71
N GLY A 7 -28.16 23.68 12.34
CA GLY A 7 -27.75 23.54 10.95
C GLY A 7 -28.24 22.23 10.34
N ASP A 8 -28.62 22.27 9.06
CA ASP A 8 -29.06 21.10 8.29
C ASP A 8 -27.94 20.05 8.19
N PRO A 9 -28.10 18.84 8.76
CA PRO A 9 -27.06 17.80 8.78
C PRO A 9 -26.72 17.28 7.37
N VAL A 10 -27.65 17.35 6.41
CA VAL A 10 -27.42 16.93 5.02
C VAL A 10 -26.52 17.94 4.30
N LEU A 11 -26.72 19.23 4.56
CA LEU A 11 -25.88 20.29 4.04
C LEU A 11 -24.45 20.20 4.60
N ALA A 12 -24.31 19.89 5.89
CA ALA A 12 -23.01 19.72 6.52
C ALA A 12 -22.22 18.54 5.92
N ALA A 13 -22.88 17.39 5.71
CA ALA A 13 -22.27 16.22 5.09
C ALA A 13 -21.85 16.48 3.63
N CYS A 14 -22.67 17.21 2.86
CA CYS A 14 -22.34 17.58 1.48
C CYS A 14 -21.17 18.57 1.43
N LYS A 15 -21.14 19.58 2.31
CA LYS A 15 -20.02 20.53 2.41
C LYS A 15 -18.70 19.82 2.70
N ASP A 16 -18.72 18.81 3.56
CA ASP A 16 -17.50 18.05 3.86
C ASP A 16 -17.02 17.22 2.66
N LYS A 17 -17.94 16.54 1.96
CA LYS A 17 -17.63 15.82 0.71
C LYS A 17 -17.07 16.74 -0.36
N LEU A 18 -17.63 17.95 -0.55
CA LEU A 18 -17.18 18.92 -1.55
C LEU A 18 -15.73 19.40 -1.33
N LYS A 19 -15.21 19.40 -0.10
CA LYS A 19 -13.80 19.75 0.17
C LYS A 19 -12.82 18.80 -0.54
N HIS A 20 -13.22 17.54 -0.70
CA HIS A 20 -12.42 16.51 -1.36
C HIS A 20 -12.49 16.55 -2.89
N PHE A 21 -13.41 17.33 -3.47
CA PHE A 21 -13.57 17.41 -4.91
C PHE A 21 -12.42 18.23 -5.52
N ARG A 22 -11.86 17.75 -6.63
CA ARG A 22 -10.97 18.56 -7.46
C ARG A 22 -11.85 19.37 -8.42
N LEU A 23 -11.22 20.28 -9.14
CA LEU A 23 -11.93 21.19 -10.04
C LEU A 23 -12.72 20.43 -11.12
N LYS A 24 -12.20 19.27 -11.56
CA LYS A 24 -12.86 18.39 -12.52
C LYS A 24 -14.21 17.88 -12.00
N GLU A 25 -14.27 17.38 -10.76
CA GLU A 25 -15.49 16.84 -10.19
C GLU A 25 -16.50 17.94 -9.88
N LEU A 26 -16.06 19.12 -9.42
CA LEU A 26 -16.95 20.28 -9.23
C LEU A 26 -17.58 20.74 -10.56
N LYS A 27 -16.77 20.78 -11.64
CA LYS A 27 -17.26 21.10 -12.99
C LYS A 27 -18.21 20.03 -13.53
N ASP A 28 -18.00 18.76 -13.19
CA ASP A 28 -18.89 17.65 -13.56
C ASP A 28 -20.22 17.70 -12.80
N VAL A 29 -20.19 18.00 -11.49
CA VAL A 29 -21.40 18.25 -10.69
C VAL A 29 -22.18 19.44 -11.26
N LEU A 30 -21.53 20.58 -11.52
CA LEU A 30 -22.19 21.76 -12.10
C LEU A 30 -22.71 21.50 -13.51
N TYR A 31 -22.02 20.68 -14.32
CA TYR A 31 -22.53 20.25 -15.62
C TYR A 31 -23.83 19.46 -15.48
N LYS A 32 -23.87 18.49 -14.56
CA LYS A 32 -25.04 17.64 -14.31
C LYS A 32 -26.22 18.41 -13.71
N ILE A 33 -25.95 19.55 -13.06
CA ILE A 33 -26.98 20.46 -12.51
C ILE A 33 -27.33 21.59 -13.52
N GLY A 34 -26.66 21.65 -14.69
CA GLY A 34 -26.95 22.64 -15.74
C GLY A 34 -26.44 24.07 -15.45
N LEU A 35 -25.40 24.22 -14.64
CA LEU A 35 -24.79 25.50 -14.29
C LEU A 35 -23.45 25.76 -14.99
N SER A 36 -23.05 27.04 -15.00
CA SER A 36 -21.77 27.47 -15.55
C SER A 36 -20.59 26.83 -14.82
N LYS A 37 -19.68 26.23 -15.60
CA LYS A 37 -18.46 25.57 -15.14
C LYS A 37 -17.28 26.52 -14.95
N HIS A 38 -17.49 27.82 -15.19
CA HIS A 38 -16.47 28.85 -15.09
C HIS A 38 -16.42 29.43 -13.68
N GLY A 39 -15.21 29.60 -13.16
CA GLY A 39 -14.94 30.14 -11.83
C GLY A 39 -13.84 29.37 -11.10
N LYS A 40 -13.29 30.00 -10.06
CA LYS A 40 -12.31 29.39 -9.16
C LYS A 40 -12.95 28.27 -8.33
N LYS A 41 -12.15 27.35 -7.78
CA LYS A 41 -12.64 26.19 -7.02
C LYS A 41 -13.66 26.59 -5.93
N GLN A 42 -13.36 27.64 -5.17
CA GLN A 42 -14.26 28.13 -4.13
C GLN A 42 -15.58 28.67 -4.69
N GLU A 43 -15.54 29.40 -5.82
CA GLU A 43 -16.75 29.91 -6.48
C GLU A 43 -17.66 28.77 -7.01
N LEU A 44 -17.07 27.65 -7.45
CA LEU A 44 -17.85 26.47 -7.86
C LEU A 44 -18.48 25.75 -6.67
N VAL A 45 -17.74 25.66 -5.55
CA VAL A 45 -18.26 25.12 -4.28
C VAL A 45 -19.40 26.00 -3.77
N ASP A 46 -19.22 27.32 -3.78
CA ASP A 46 -20.21 28.28 -3.31
C ASP A 46 -21.50 28.23 -4.17
N LYS A 47 -21.37 28.04 -5.49
CA LYS A 47 -22.52 27.81 -6.39
C LYS A 47 -23.31 26.55 -6.05
N ILE A 48 -22.63 25.44 -5.72
CA ILE A 48 -23.29 24.18 -5.34
C ILE A 48 -23.93 24.32 -3.94
N VAL A 49 -23.24 24.97 -3.00
CA VAL A 49 -23.72 25.22 -1.64
C VAL A 49 -24.93 26.16 -1.62
N ALA A 50 -24.96 27.18 -2.50
CA ALA A 50 -26.08 28.10 -2.62
C ALA A 50 -27.38 27.39 -3.02
N ILE A 51 -27.30 26.39 -3.91
CA ILE A 51 -28.45 25.56 -4.30
C ILE A 51 -28.88 24.65 -3.14
N LEU A 52 -27.92 24.09 -2.39
CA LEU A 52 -28.20 23.21 -1.25
C LEU A 52 -28.76 23.96 -0.03
N SER A 53 -28.64 25.30 0.01
CA SER A 53 -29.06 26.15 1.12
C SER A 53 -30.38 26.90 0.87
N ASP A 54 -31.13 26.54 -0.18
CA ASP A 54 -32.40 27.15 -0.60
C ASP A 54 -32.39 28.70 -0.71
N GLN A 55 -31.26 29.31 -1.09
CA GLN A 55 -31.17 30.76 -1.34
C GLN A 55 -31.41 31.13 -2.83
N GLN A 56 -32.38 30.49 -3.48
CA GLN A 56 -32.72 30.80 -4.89
C GLN A 56 -33.83 31.87 -5.02
N ASP A 57 -34.28 32.50 -3.91
CA ASP A 57 -35.41 33.47 -3.94
C ASP A 57 -35.02 34.96 -3.95
N GLN A 58 -33.74 35.33 -4.18
CA GLN A 58 -33.34 36.76 -4.25
C GLN A 58 -32.52 37.18 -5.48
N ALA A 59 -32.52 36.40 -6.56
CA ALA A 59 -31.81 36.78 -7.80
C ALA A 59 -32.68 36.73 -9.08
N SER A 60 -34.00 36.83 -8.94
CA SER A 60 -34.93 37.04 -10.06
C SER A 60 -35.20 38.53 -10.23
N LYS A 61 -34.27 39.26 -10.85
CA LYS A 61 -34.51 40.49 -11.62
C LYS A 61 -33.22 40.93 -12.32
N ILE A 62 -33.13 40.59 -13.61
CA ILE A 62 -32.58 41.35 -14.75
C ILE A 62 -32.14 40.35 -15.84
N ASP A 63 -32.86 40.42 -16.97
CA ASP A 63 -32.60 39.98 -18.34
C ASP A 63 -32.29 38.50 -18.70
N GLY A 64 -33.34 37.80 -19.14
CA GLY A 64 -33.45 37.27 -20.52
C GLY A 64 -32.71 36.00 -20.94
N LEU A 65 -33.15 34.80 -20.51
CA LEU A 65 -33.03 33.50 -21.24
C LEU A 65 -33.94 32.42 -20.57
N PRO A 66 -34.41 31.37 -21.27
CA PRO A 66 -35.62 30.62 -20.91
C PRO A 66 -35.38 29.54 -19.83
N ASN A 67 -36.40 29.35 -18.98
CA ASN A 67 -36.65 28.25 -18.06
C ASN A 67 -35.45 27.37 -17.68
N ARG A 68 -34.69 27.79 -16.65
CA ARG A 68 -33.78 26.90 -15.92
C ARG A 68 -34.62 25.80 -15.25
N LEU A 69 -34.34 24.54 -15.57
CA LEU A 69 -34.86 23.39 -14.83
C LEU A 69 -34.63 23.59 -13.33
N MET A 70 -35.71 23.55 -12.54
CA MET A 70 -35.59 23.48 -11.08
C MET A 70 -34.99 22.12 -10.70
N VAL A 71 -33.69 22.10 -10.41
CA VAL A 71 -33.03 20.91 -9.88
C VAL A 71 -33.24 20.91 -8.38
N GLY A 72 -34.09 20.00 -7.88
CA GLY A 72 -34.39 19.89 -6.45
C GLY A 72 -33.14 19.56 -5.62
N LYS A 73 -33.08 20.10 -4.39
CA LYS A 73 -31.98 19.90 -3.42
C LYS A 73 -31.55 18.43 -3.28
N GLU A 74 -32.51 17.52 -3.24
CA GLU A 74 -32.28 16.06 -3.18
C GLU A 74 -31.52 15.51 -4.40
N THR A 75 -31.76 16.07 -5.59
CA THR A 75 -31.07 15.67 -6.82
C THR A 75 -29.61 16.13 -6.80
N VAL A 76 -29.35 17.33 -6.27
CA VAL A 76 -27.97 17.85 -6.10
C VAL A 76 -27.19 17.02 -5.09
N VAL A 77 -27.82 16.67 -3.96
CA VAL A 77 -27.22 15.78 -2.94
C VAL A 77 -26.81 14.45 -3.59
N LYS A 78 -27.73 13.81 -4.31
CA LYS A 78 -27.45 12.53 -4.99
C LYS A 78 -26.31 12.63 -6.01
N ILE A 79 -26.26 13.70 -6.81
CA ILE A 79 -25.19 13.93 -7.78
C ILE A 79 -23.83 14.10 -7.08
N VAL A 80 -23.78 14.82 -5.96
CA VAL A 80 -22.56 14.97 -5.15
C VAL A 80 -22.14 13.62 -4.57
N GLU A 81 -23.06 12.85 -4.01
CA GLU A 81 -22.75 11.53 -3.46
C GLU A 81 -22.25 10.54 -4.51
N ASP A 82 -22.90 10.48 -5.67
CA ASP A 82 -22.52 9.63 -6.78
C ASP A 82 -21.13 9.99 -7.33
N THR A 83 -20.82 11.29 -7.40
CA THR A 83 -19.52 11.78 -7.88
C THR A 83 -18.42 11.50 -6.86
N PHE A 84 -18.71 11.64 -5.57
CA PHE A 84 -17.77 11.31 -4.49
C PHE A 84 -17.46 9.81 -4.42
N ARG A 85 -18.47 8.95 -4.63
CA ARG A 85 -18.28 7.49 -4.69
C ARG A 85 -17.41 7.08 -5.86
N LYS A 86 -17.66 7.62 -7.06
CA LYS A 86 -16.86 7.35 -8.27
C LYS A 86 -15.40 7.79 -8.16
N MET A 87 -15.12 8.83 -7.37
CA MET A 87 -13.75 9.27 -7.08
C MET A 87 -12.97 8.25 -6.24
N ARG A 88 -13.65 7.48 -5.39
CA ARG A 88 -13.03 6.52 -4.47
C ARG A 88 -12.87 5.11 -5.06
N GLU A 89 -13.45 4.83 -6.22
CA GLU A 89 -13.26 3.56 -6.93
C GLU A 89 -11.99 3.60 -7.80
N PRO A 90 -11.11 2.58 -7.74
CA PRO A 90 -9.92 2.54 -8.59
C PRO A 90 -10.33 2.41 -10.07
N ALA A 91 -9.75 3.26 -10.93
CA ALA A 91 -10.03 3.29 -12.36
C ALA A 91 -9.52 2.01 -13.06
N ASN A 92 -10.33 0.95 -13.04
CA ASN A 92 -10.30 -0.18 -13.98
C ASN A 92 -11.62 -0.95 -13.88
N ALA A 93 -12.67 -0.39 -14.49
CA ALA A 93 -13.83 -1.14 -14.94
C ALA A 93 -14.29 -0.52 -16.27
N VAL A 94 -13.58 -0.86 -17.34
CA VAL A 94 -14.17 -0.79 -18.68
C VAL A 94 -14.74 -2.16 -18.96
N SER A 95 -16.07 -2.27 -19.04
CA SER A 95 -16.73 -3.12 -20.04
C SER A 95 -18.21 -2.78 -20.19
N ALA A 96 -18.55 -2.53 -21.45
CA ALA A 96 -19.72 -3.02 -22.17
C ALA A 96 -21.12 -2.76 -21.60
N SER A 97 -21.87 -1.99 -22.36
CA SER A 97 -23.33 -1.99 -22.44
C SER A 97 -23.92 -3.39 -22.60
N GLY A 98 -25.05 -3.68 -21.96
CA GLY A 98 -25.97 -4.71 -22.43
C GLY A 98 -26.81 -5.43 -21.37
N ASN A 99 -27.97 -4.85 -21.10
CA ASN A 99 -29.22 -5.48 -20.67
C ASN A 99 -29.48 -5.87 -19.20
N GLN A 100 -30.70 -5.50 -18.84
CA GLN A 100 -31.45 -5.63 -17.60
C GLN A 100 -31.75 -7.10 -17.27
N ASN A 101 -31.66 -7.47 -16.00
CA ASN A 101 -32.81 -7.99 -15.27
C ASN A 101 -32.56 -8.06 -13.75
N GLU A 102 -33.68 -7.95 -13.05
CA GLU A 102 -33.91 -7.69 -11.64
C GLU A 102 -33.50 -8.80 -10.63
N LEU A 103 -33.39 -8.34 -9.38
CA LEU A 103 -33.68 -9.00 -8.09
C LEU A 103 -32.67 -10.00 -7.50
N GLY A 104 -32.20 -9.66 -6.29
CA GLY A 104 -31.83 -10.65 -5.27
C GLY A 104 -30.59 -10.30 -4.43
N TYR A 105 -30.73 -9.40 -3.46
CA TYR A 105 -29.81 -9.37 -2.32
C TYR A 105 -29.95 -10.68 -1.54
N SER A 106 -28.83 -11.33 -1.21
CA SER A 106 -28.79 -12.38 -0.19
C SER A 106 -27.52 -12.25 0.63
N VAL A 107 -27.65 -11.50 1.71
CA VAL A 107 -26.81 -11.63 2.91
C VAL A 107 -27.37 -12.84 3.66
N MET A 108 -26.59 -13.89 3.84
CA MET A 108 -26.93 -14.99 4.74
C MET A 108 -25.93 -15.02 5.90
N PRO A 109 -26.39 -14.87 7.16
CA PRO A 109 -25.63 -15.28 8.33
C PRO A 109 -25.81 -16.78 8.62
N MET A 110 -24.82 -17.32 9.33
CA MET A 110 -24.52 -18.72 9.64
C MET A 110 -25.67 -19.66 10.05
N LYS A 111 -25.49 -20.94 9.69
CA LYS A 111 -25.89 -22.10 10.49
C LYS A 111 -24.89 -23.26 10.29
N ASN A 112 -24.43 -23.86 11.39
CA ASN A 112 -23.96 -25.24 11.48
C ASN A 112 -25.11 -26.09 12.08
N PRO A 113 -25.18 -27.43 11.94
CA PRO A 113 -24.05 -28.37 11.83
C PRO A 113 -24.16 -29.49 10.77
N ASP A 114 -23.02 -30.17 10.55
CA ASP A 114 -22.79 -31.47 9.92
C ASP A 114 -23.43 -31.77 8.54
N ASP A 115 -22.66 -31.54 7.47
CA ASP A 115 -22.21 -32.69 6.66
C ASP A 115 -20.92 -32.33 5.89
N SER A 116 -19.97 -33.25 5.91
CA SER A 116 -18.57 -33.05 5.54
C SER A 116 -18.35 -32.92 4.03
N ALA A 117 -18.11 -31.71 3.57
CA ALA A 117 -17.17 -31.45 2.49
C ALA A 117 -16.13 -30.46 3.02
N GLN A 118 -15.16 -30.97 3.78
CA GLN A 118 -13.98 -30.19 4.18
C GLN A 118 -13.27 -29.78 2.89
N LEU A 119 -13.58 -28.59 2.39
CA LEU A 119 -12.68 -27.87 1.51
C LEU A 119 -11.37 -27.78 2.29
N ASP A 120 -10.29 -28.32 1.73
CA ASP A 120 -8.98 -28.37 2.38
C ASP A 120 -8.39 -26.94 2.44
N ILE A 121 -8.90 -26.14 3.38
CA ILE A 121 -8.50 -24.75 3.58
C ILE A 121 -7.13 -24.77 4.24
N LYS A 122 -6.11 -24.38 3.47
CA LYS A 122 -4.74 -24.24 3.98
C LYS A 122 -4.62 -23.04 4.93
N VAL A 123 -4.87 -23.26 6.21
CA VAL A 123 -4.68 -22.22 7.24
C VAL A 123 -3.24 -22.24 7.75
N ARG A 124 -2.59 -21.06 7.76
CA ARG A 124 -1.27 -20.87 8.39
C ARG A 124 -1.21 -19.47 8.97
N CYS A 125 -1.52 -19.35 10.26
CA CYS A 125 -1.56 -18.07 10.95
C CYS A 125 -0.35 -17.88 11.91
N PRO A 126 0.21 -16.67 12.07
CA PRO A 126 1.30 -16.40 13.02
C PRO A 126 0.98 -16.71 14.49
N CYS A 127 -0.29 -16.85 14.86
CA CYS A 127 -0.69 -17.29 16.20
C CYS A 127 -0.37 -18.78 16.46
N GLY A 128 -0.02 -19.54 15.42
CA GLY A 128 0.27 -20.97 15.51
C GLY A 128 -0.96 -21.88 15.37
N ASN A 129 -2.17 -21.32 15.39
CA ASN A 129 -3.39 -22.09 15.15
C ASN A 129 -3.59 -22.34 13.65
N SER A 130 -3.85 -23.61 13.30
CA SER A 130 -4.07 -24.08 11.92
C SER A 130 -5.55 -24.36 11.63
N MET A 131 -6.46 -23.95 12.51
CA MET A 131 -7.90 -24.08 12.30
C MET A 131 -8.48 -22.79 11.72
N ALA A 132 -9.46 -22.92 10.82
CA ALA A 132 -10.24 -21.79 10.31
C ALA A 132 -11.28 -21.36 11.36
N THR A 133 -10.89 -20.47 12.27
CA THR A 133 -11.73 -20.01 13.38
C THR A 133 -11.99 -18.51 13.27
N GLY A 134 -13.25 -18.08 13.33
CA GLY A 134 -13.61 -16.67 13.23
C GLY A 134 -13.42 -16.10 11.82
N SER A 135 -13.11 -14.80 11.75
CA SER A 135 -12.93 -14.08 10.49
C SER A 135 -11.58 -14.41 9.85
N MET A 136 -11.61 -14.79 8.57
CA MET A 136 -10.44 -15.25 7.82
C MET A 136 -10.14 -14.32 6.64
N ILE A 137 -8.86 -14.16 6.32
CA ILE A 137 -8.39 -13.45 5.13
C ILE A 137 -7.43 -14.33 4.32
N GLN A 138 -7.60 -14.33 3.00
CA GLN A 138 -6.78 -15.11 2.08
C GLN A 138 -5.64 -14.26 1.52
N CYS A 139 -4.46 -14.85 1.36
CA CYS A 139 -3.33 -14.22 0.69
C CYS A 139 -3.56 -14.08 -0.82
N ASP A 140 -3.42 -12.86 -1.34
CA ASP A 140 -3.61 -12.52 -2.76
C ASP A 140 -2.49 -13.04 -3.69
N HIS A 141 -1.42 -13.62 -3.14
CA HIS A 141 -0.40 -14.24 -3.99
C HIS A 141 -1.04 -15.43 -4.73
N PRO A 142 -1.09 -15.44 -6.09
CA PRO A 142 -1.89 -16.40 -6.86
C PRO A 142 -1.60 -17.87 -6.57
N ARG A 143 -0.35 -18.20 -6.22
CA ARG A 143 0.09 -19.58 -5.90
C ARG A 143 0.16 -19.91 -4.40
N CYS A 144 -0.28 -19.03 -3.52
CA CYS A 144 -0.14 -19.22 -2.06
C CYS A 144 -1.35 -19.87 -1.43
N SER A 145 -2.55 -19.34 -1.74
CA SER A 145 -3.87 -19.77 -1.23
C SER A 145 -4.00 -19.93 0.30
N VAL A 146 -3.03 -19.43 1.07
CA VAL A 146 -3.02 -19.51 2.54
C VAL A 146 -4.06 -18.56 3.13
N TRP A 147 -4.77 -19.07 4.13
CA TRP A 147 -5.70 -18.31 4.96
C TRP A 147 -5.13 -18.01 6.34
N GLN A 148 -5.44 -16.83 6.88
CA GLN A 148 -4.97 -16.35 8.18
C GLN A 148 -6.13 -15.70 8.94
N HIS A 149 -6.08 -15.71 10.27
CA HIS A 149 -7.08 -15.04 11.10
C HIS A 149 -6.93 -13.53 10.96
N ILE A 150 -8.02 -12.83 10.64
CA ILE A 150 -8.02 -11.36 10.48
C ILE A 150 -7.46 -10.69 11.75
N ASP A 151 -7.93 -11.11 12.93
CA ASP A 151 -7.54 -10.53 14.22
C ASP A 151 -6.05 -10.72 14.56
N CYS A 152 -5.36 -11.64 13.87
CA CYS A 152 -3.93 -11.88 14.09
C CYS A 152 -3.03 -11.06 13.16
N VAL A 153 -3.55 -10.62 12.00
CA VAL A 153 -2.73 -10.05 10.92
C VAL A 153 -3.16 -8.65 10.49
N ILE A 154 -4.39 -8.24 10.82
CA ILE A 154 -4.91 -6.89 10.56
C ILE A 154 -4.97 -6.13 11.88
N ILE A 155 -3.98 -5.27 12.11
CA ILE A 155 -3.89 -4.49 13.36
C ILE A 155 -4.90 -3.33 13.29
N PRO A 156 -5.81 -3.18 14.27
CA PRO A 156 -6.74 -2.07 14.31
C PRO A 156 -6.01 -0.73 14.42
N GLU A 157 -6.35 0.24 13.58
CA GLU A 157 -5.92 1.61 13.79
C GLU A 157 -6.66 2.17 15.01
N LYS A 158 -5.93 2.74 15.98
CA LYS A 158 -6.50 3.43 17.14
C LYS A 158 -7.25 4.70 16.69
N THR A 159 -8.40 4.55 16.06
CA THR A 159 -9.36 5.63 15.83
C THR A 159 -10.57 5.36 16.72
N ALA A 160 -11.06 6.42 17.38
CA ALA A 160 -12.14 6.34 18.35
C ALA A 160 -13.38 5.66 17.74
N ASP A 161 -13.98 4.78 18.55
CA ASP A 161 -15.12 3.91 18.27
C ASP A 161 -16.14 4.46 17.26
N THR A 162 -16.37 3.74 16.15
CA THR A 162 -17.69 3.37 15.55
C THR A 162 -17.65 2.95 14.08
N ALA A 163 -16.53 3.08 13.36
CA ALA A 163 -16.46 2.60 11.97
C ALA A 163 -16.02 1.12 11.89
N PRO A 164 -16.67 0.28 11.05
CA PRO A 164 -16.15 -1.06 10.74
C PRO A 164 -14.71 -0.97 10.23
N GLN A 165 -13.82 -1.82 10.74
CA GLN A 165 -12.44 -1.90 10.26
C GLN A 165 -12.46 -2.26 8.77
N GLU A 166 -12.14 -1.30 7.91
CA GLU A 166 -12.04 -1.55 6.47
C GLU A 166 -10.88 -2.53 6.24
N LEU A 167 -11.20 -3.68 5.64
CA LEU A 167 -10.19 -4.65 5.25
C LEU A 167 -9.32 -4.06 4.14
N PRO A 168 -8.01 -4.37 4.13
CA PRO A 168 -7.13 -3.87 3.08
C PRO A 168 -7.58 -4.39 1.71
N SER A 169 -7.48 -3.54 0.70
CA SER A 169 -7.79 -3.90 -0.69
C SER A 169 -6.84 -4.96 -1.27
N SER A 170 -5.68 -5.16 -0.64
CA SER A 170 -4.77 -6.26 -0.94
C SER A 170 -4.11 -6.80 0.33
N PHE A 171 -4.01 -8.12 0.45
CA PHE A 171 -3.39 -8.80 1.57
C PHE A 171 -2.37 -9.85 1.12
N TYR A 172 -1.20 -9.83 1.75
CA TYR A 172 -0.16 -10.83 1.54
C TYR A 172 0.31 -11.39 2.88
N CYS A 173 0.31 -12.73 2.99
CA CYS A 173 0.85 -13.39 4.17
C CYS A 173 2.34 -13.12 4.35
N GLU A 174 2.86 -13.35 5.55
CA GLU A 174 4.22 -12.99 5.98
C GLU A 174 5.28 -13.62 5.09
N MET A 175 5.12 -14.90 4.76
CA MET A 175 6.05 -15.60 3.85
C MET A 175 6.05 -14.98 2.46
N CYS A 176 4.87 -14.58 1.93
CA CYS A 176 4.78 -13.91 0.63
C CYS A 176 5.39 -12.51 0.68
N ARG A 177 5.21 -11.78 1.79
CA ARG A 177 5.83 -10.47 2.00
C ARG A 177 7.35 -10.57 2.00
N VAL A 178 7.89 -11.49 2.79
CA VAL A 178 9.34 -11.74 2.93
C VAL A 178 9.96 -12.30 1.64
N SER A 179 9.22 -13.11 0.86
CA SER A 179 9.68 -13.60 -0.44
C SER A 179 9.84 -12.50 -1.50
N ARG A 180 9.16 -11.37 -1.32
CA ARG A 180 9.21 -10.21 -2.22
C ARG A 180 10.02 -9.05 -1.66
N ALA A 181 10.47 -9.14 -0.41
CA ALA A 181 11.18 -8.06 0.27
C ALA A 181 12.60 -7.83 -0.28
N ASP A 182 13.21 -8.86 -0.84
CA ASP A 182 14.53 -8.75 -1.47
C ASP A 182 14.61 -9.66 -2.71
N PRO A 183 14.72 -9.10 -3.93
CA PRO A 183 14.81 -9.89 -5.15
C PRO A 183 16.09 -10.72 -5.23
N PHE A 184 17.14 -10.43 -4.46
CA PHE A 184 18.37 -11.21 -4.46
C PHE A 184 18.29 -12.51 -3.65
N TRP A 185 17.18 -12.78 -2.96
CA TRP A 185 17.03 -13.97 -2.14
C TRP A 185 15.77 -14.77 -2.50
N VAL A 186 15.96 -16.04 -2.81
CA VAL A 186 14.89 -17.01 -3.02
C VAL A 186 14.75 -17.86 -1.77
N THR A 187 13.55 -17.87 -1.18
CA THR A 187 13.29 -18.76 -0.05
C THR A 187 13.20 -20.20 -0.52
N ILE A 188 13.99 -21.09 0.10
CA ILE A 188 14.00 -22.54 -0.17
C ILE A 188 13.07 -23.26 0.79
N ASN A 189 13.19 -22.98 2.09
CA ASN A 189 12.29 -23.50 3.13
C ASN A 189 12.29 -22.58 4.35
N HIS A 190 11.42 -22.90 5.32
CA HIS A 190 11.29 -22.19 6.58
C HIS A 190 11.52 -23.14 7.76
N PRO A 191 12.75 -23.24 8.31
CA PRO A 191 13.02 -24.04 9.51
C PRO A 191 12.18 -23.60 10.71
N LEU A 192 11.89 -22.29 10.83
CA LEU A 192 10.92 -21.75 11.77
C LEU A 192 9.84 -21.02 10.97
N LEU A 193 8.60 -21.50 11.07
CA LEU A 193 7.44 -20.85 10.50
C LEU A 193 7.19 -19.49 11.17
N PRO A 194 6.44 -18.59 10.51
CA PRO A 194 6.16 -17.26 11.06
C PRO A 194 5.43 -17.35 12.41
N VAL A 195 5.92 -16.60 13.40
CA VAL A 195 5.34 -16.50 14.75
C VAL A 195 5.05 -15.04 15.05
N SER A 196 3.87 -14.76 15.61
CA SER A 196 3.51 -13.43 16.08
C SER A 196 4.41 -12.98 17.24
N VAL A 197 4.77 -11.70 17.20
CA VAL A 197 5.51 -10.98 18.23
C VAL A 197 4.56 -9.97 18.84
N ALA A 198 4.14 -10.22 20.08
CA ALA A 198 3.16 -9.39 20.76
C ALA A 198 3.69 -7.95 21.00
N PRO A 199 2.81 -6.94 20.91
CA PRO A 199 3.16 -5.55 21.20
C PRO A 199 3.51 -5.35 22.68
N SER A 200 4.36 -4.37 22.96
CA SER A 200 4.62 -3.89 24.33
C SER A 200 3.41 -3.22 24.90
N ASN A 201 3.13 -3.53 26.17
CA ASN A 201 2.31 -2.67 27.01
C ASN A 201 3.13 -1.46 27.50
N ILE A 202 2.46 -0.34 27.70
CA ILE A 202 3.01 0.85 28.35
C ILE A 202 2.91 0.64 29.86
N MET A 203 4.02 0.86 30.56
CA MET A 203 4.11 0.84 32.02
C MET A 203 3.67 2.19 32.61
N ALA A 204 3.40 2.21 33.92
CA ALA A 204 2.95 3.42 34.62
C ALA A 204 3.95 4.60 34.53
N ASP A 205 5.23 4.32 34.32
CA ASP A 205 6.31 5.30 34.13
C ASP A 205 6.45 5.79 32.66
N GLY A 206 5.56 5.36 31.76
CA GLY A 206 5.61 5.68 30.34
C GLY A 206 6.61 4.84 29.54
N SER A 207 7.37 3.94 30.17
CA SER A 207 8.26 3.02 29.47
C SER A 207 7.50 1.85 28.86
N TYR A 208 8.08 1.21 27.85
CA TYR A 208 7.50 0.01 27.24
C TYR A 208 8.02 -1.25 27.94
N THR A 209 7.12 -2.16 28.27
CA THR A 209 7.48 -3.49 28.79
C THR A 209 8.39 -4.22 27.81
N VAL A 210 9.48 -4.80 28.33
CA VAL A 210 10.34 -5.69 27.53
C VAL A 210 9.60 -7.00 27.33
N GLN A 211 9.48 -7.43 26.07
CA GLN A 211 8.88 -8.71 25.70
C GLN A 211 9.97 -9.66 25.25
N TYR A 212 9.80 -10.94 25.59
CA TYR A 212 10.73 -12.02 25.25
C TYR A 212 10.01 -13.06 24.41
N ILE A 213 10.66 -13.50 23.34
CA ILE A 213 10.20 -14.60 22.50
C ILE A 213 11.30 -15.61 22.41
N GLU A 214 10.98 -16.81 22.88
CA GLU A 214 11.85 -17.97 22.78
C GLU A 214 11.24 -18.98 21.81
N LYS A 215 12.01 -19.39 20.80
CA LYS A 215 11.64 -20.44 19.86
C LYS A 215 12.79 -21.39 19.60
N THR A 216 12.46 -22.64 19.36
CA THR A 216 13.40 -23.65 18.91
C THR A 216 13.01 -24.10 17.50
N PHE A 217 14.01 -24.44 16.70
CA PHE A 217 13.80 -24.97 15.37
C PHE A 217 14.88 -26.01 15.03
N PRO A 218 14.52 -27.08 14.31
CA PRO A 218 15.50 -28.08 13.89
C PRO A 218 16.22 -27.63 12.61
N LEU A 219 17.52 -27.88 12.54
CA LEU A 219 18.31 -27.83 11.32
C LEU A 219 18.65 -29.26 10.90
N SER A 220 18.02 -29.75 9.84
CA SER A 220 18.30 -31.09 9.31
C SER A 220 19.72 -31.19 8.74
N ARG A 221 20.25 -32.41 8.67
CA ARG A 221 21.53 -32.69 8.01
C ARG A 221 21.57 -32.19 6.58
N ALA A 222 20.51 -32.45 5.79
CA ALA A 222 20.42 -32.00 4.40
C ALA A 222 20.43 -30.46 4.28
N ASN A 223 19.75 -29.76 5.19
CA ASN A 223 19.81 -28.29 5.24
C ASN A 223 21.20 -27.79 5.62
N ARG A 224 21.87 -28.48 6.56
CA ARG A 224 23.23 -28.13 6.97
C ARG A 224 24.25 -28.33 5.85
N GLU A 225 24.15 -29.42 5.11
CA GLU A 225 24.97 -29.69 3.91
C GLU A 225 24.70 -28.65 2.82
N MET A 226 23.44 -28.22 2.63
CA MET A 226 23.09 -27.13 1.71
C MET A 226 23.75 -25.81 2.09
N LEU A 227 23.78 -25.45 3.38
CA LEU A 227 24.40 -24.23 3.89
C LEU A 227 25.94 -24.22 3.80
N GLN A 228 26.58 -25.34 3.41
CA GLN A 228 28.02 -25.35 3.11
C GLN A 228 28.33 -24.68 1.76
N LYS A 229 27.32 -24.52 0.88
CA LYS A 229 27.47 -23.85 -0.40
C LYS A 229 27.30 -22.34 -0.21
N ALA A 230 28.23 -21.55 -0.74
CA ALA A 230 28.26 -20.09 -0.59
C ALA A 230 27.03 -19.35 -1.17
N GLU A 231 26.24 -20.01 -2.03
CA GLU A 231 25.01 -19.43 -2.59
C GLU A 231 23.79 -19.58 -1.66
N TYR A 232 23.88 -20.34 -0.57
CA TYR A 232 22.79 -20.52 0.39
C TYR A 232 23.16 -19.90 1.73
N ASP A 233 22.16 -19.32 2.39
CA ASP A 233 22.29 -18.83 3.76
C ASP A 233 20.98 -19.08 4.52
N ILE A 234 21.07 -19.02 5.84
CA ILE A 234 19.92 -19.10 6.74
C ILE A 234 19.73 -17.75 7.42
N GLN A 235 18.53 -17.20 7.27
CA GLN A 235 18.20 -15.84 7.65
C GLN A 235 17.10 -15.85 8.71
N VAL A 236 17.33 -15.14 9.82
CA VAL A 236 16.20 -14.66 10.63
C VAL A 236 15.67 -13.40 9.99
N TRP A 237 14.35 -13.32 9.90
CA TRP A 237 13.66 -12.16 9.38
C TRP A 237 12.56 -11.74 10.33
N CYS A 238 12.24 -10.46 10.28
CA CYS A 238 11.12 -9.88 11.00
C CYS A 238 10.37 -8.92 10.06
N ILE A 239 9.05 -8.86 10.18
CA ILE A 239 8.21 -7.88 9.49
C ILE A 239 7.24 -7.22 10.47
N LEU A 240 6.89 -5.97 10.20
CA LEU A 240 5.83 -5.25 10.89
C LEU A 240 4.49 -5.62 10.24
N LEU A 241 3.50 -6.08 11.02
CA LEU A 241 2.26 -6.64 10.45
C LEU A 241 1.44 -5.57 9.70
N ASP A 242 1.33 -4.36 10.25
CA ASP A 242 0.62 -3.19 9.71
C ASP A 242 1.51 -2.22 8.92
N ASP A 243 2.62 -2.70 8.37
CA ASP A 243 3.56 -1.85 7.63
C ASP A 243 2.91 -1.25 6.36
N LYS A 244 2.99 0.07 6.21
CA LYS A 244 2.57 0.78 5.00
C LYS A 244 3.43 0.42 3.78
N VAL A 245 4.62 -0.13 4.00
CA VAL A 245 5.48 -0.73 2.96
C VAL A 245 5.45 -2.25 3.13
N PRO A 246 4.61 -2.98 2.36
CA PRO A 246 4.29 -4.37 2.67
C PRO A 246 5.46 -5.34 2.40
N PHE A 247 6.35 -5.02 1.46
CA PHE A 247 7.42 -5.91 1.00
C PHE A 247 8.79 -5.45 1.49
N ARG A 248 8.99 -5.43 2.82
CA ARG A 248 10.30 -5.20 3.43
C ARG A 248 10.43 -5.96 4.74
N MET A 249 11.67 -6.18 5.16
CA MET A 249 11.95 -6.58 6.54
C MET A 249 12.00 -5.34 7.43
N HIS A 250 11.48 -5.49 8.65
CA HIS A 250 11.34 -4.42 9.63
C HIS A 250 11.45 -5.04 11.02
N TRP A 251 12.51 -4.67 11.75
CA TRP A 251 12.73 -5.16 13.11
C TRP A 251 12.11 -4.23 14.17
N PRO A 252 11.65 -4.78 15.30
CA PRO A 252 11.20 -3.97 16.43
C PRO A 252 12.28 -3.02 16.96
N LEU A 253 11.86 -1.95 17.61
CA LEU A 253 12.74 -1.12 18.43
C LEU A 253 13.33 -1.94 19.59
N HIS A 254 14.52 -1.54 20.02
CA HIS A 254 15.25 -2.17 21.12
C HIS A 254 15.41 -3.70 20.97
N SER A 255 15.58 -4.18 19.74
CA SER A 255 15.76 -5.62 19.46
C SER A 255 17.15 -6.09 19.87
N ASP A 256 17.20 -7.05 20.80
CA ASP A 256 18.40 -7.83 21.14
C ASP A 256 18.09 -9.32 20.93
N MET A 257 18.97 -10.01 20.22
CA MET A 257 18.77 -11.39 19.79
C MET A 257 19.88 -12.28 20.33
N GLN A 258 19.52 -13.48 20.76
CA GLN A 258 20.47 -14.54 21.09
C GLN A 258 20.18 -15.80 20.28
N ILE A 259 21.23 -16.41 19.75
CA ILE A 259 21.18 -17.66 18.99
C ILE A 259 22.03 -18.67 19.74
N ASN A 260 21.40 -19.74 20.23
CA ASN A 260 22.07 -20.75 21.07
C ASN A 260 22.83 -20.15 22.27
N GLY A 261 22.31 -19.05 22.84
CA GLY A 261 22.92 -18.32 23.96
C GLY A 261 23.99 -17.30 23.55
N ILE A 262 24.33 -17.19 22.27
CA ILE A 262 25.30 -16.22 21.75
C ILE A 262 24.53 -14.95 21.33
N PRO A 263 24.86 -13.76 21.88
CA PRO A 263 24.24 -12.51 21.46
C PRO A 263 24.60 -12.16 20.01
N VAL A 264 23.61 -11.73 19.23
CA VAL A 264 23.80 -11.32 17.84
C VAL A 264 23.04 -10.03 17.56
N ARG A 265 23.70 -9.08 16.91
CA ARG A 265 23.11 -7.81 16.51
C ARG A 265 22.22 -8.00 15.27
N VAL A 266 20.92 -7.81 15.42
CA VAL A 266 19.92 -7.96 14.33
C VAL A 266 19.61 -6.69 13.55
N VAL A 267 19.97 -5.52 14.09
CA VAL A 267 19.67 -4.21 13.48
C VAL A 267 20.92 -3.33 13.40
N SER A 268 21.16 -2.70 12.24
CA SER A 268 22.28 -1.78 12.05
C SER A 268 22.00 -0.35 12.51
N ARG A 269 20.73 0.09 12.45
CA ARG A 269 20.30 1.42 12.91
C ARG A 269 20.33 1.52 14.45
N GLN A 270 20.18 2.74 14.97
CA GLN A 270 20.05 2.97 16.41
C GLN A 270 18.79 2.29 16.94
N ALA A 271 18.88 1.71 18.14
CA ALA A 271 17.81 0.90 18.73
C ALA A 271 16.46 1.63 18.88
N THR A 272 16.50 2.95 19.03
CA THR A 272 15.35 3.85 19.19
C THR A 272 14.83 4.42 17.88
N GLN A 273 15.60 4.35 16.80
CA GLN A 273 15.27 5.00 15.53
C GLN A 273 14.28 4.14 14.75
N PRO A 274 13.03 4.56 14.50
CA PRO A 274 12.10 3.79 13.68
C PRO A 274 12.54 3.75 12.21
N LEU A 275 12.11 2.71 11.50
CA LEU A 275 12.41 2.56 10.07
C LEU A 275 11.53 3.48 9.23
N GLY A 276 12.14 4.42 8.50
CA GLY A 276 11.43 5.34 7.61
C GLY A 276 10.87 4.66 6.36
N ALA A 277 10.00 5.34 5.60
CA ALA A 277 9.30 4.78 4.43
C ALA A 277 10.25 4.22 3.35
N ASN A 278 11.41 4.84 3.15
CA ASN A 278 12.37 4.45 2.11
C ASN A 278 13.43 3.45 2.59
N GLY A 279 13.35 2.98 3.83
CA GLY A 279 14.34 2.07 4.42
C GLY A 279 13.84 0.64 4.53
N ARG A 280 14.77 -0.31 4.48
CA ARG A 280 14.60 -1.70 4.92
C ARG A 280 15.68 -2.09 5.91
N ASP A 281 15.34 -2.99 6.82
CA ASP A 281 16.35 -3.73 7.57
C ASP A 281 16.76 -5.00 6.80
N ASP A 282 17.91 -5.58 7.13
CA ASP A 282 18.39 -6.83 6.53
C ASP A 282 17.96 -8.05 7.35
N GLY A 283 17.95 -9.22 6.71
CA GLY A 283 17.94 -10.49 7.42
C GLY A 283 19.30 -10.76 8.05
N LEU A 284 19.33 -11.37 9.24
CA LEU A 284 20.60 -11.73 9.89
C LEU A 284 21.08 -13.09 9.38
N MET A 285 22.30 -13.15 8.82
CA MET A 285 22.91 -14.41 8.39
C MET A 285 23.36 -15.21 9.62
N LEU A 286 22.83 -16.42 9.76
CA LEU A 286 22.97 -17.23 10.96
C LEU A 286 23.95 -18.39 10.84
N THR A 287 24.44 -18.69 9.64
CA THR A 287 25.10 -19.97 9.34
C THR A 287 26.19 -20.38 10.35
N GLN A 288 26.98 -19.42 10.85
CA GLN A 288 28.05 -19.68 11.83
C GLN A 288 27.59 -19.97 13.27
N PHE A 289 26.35 -19.63 13.64
CA PHE A 289 25.81 -19.77 15.00
C PHE A 289 25.00 -21.05 15.20
N LEU A 290 24.81 -21.84 14.14
CA LEU A 290 23.89 -22.96 14.13
C LEU A 290 24.60 -24.31 14.12
N LYS A 291 23.96 -25.28 14.75
CA LYS A 291 24.35 -26.69 14.76
C LYS A 291 23.31 -27.55 14.09
N GLU A 292 23.71 -28.75 13.68
CA GLU A 292 22.75 -29.78 13.27
C GLU A 292 21.83 -30.14 14.45
N GLY A 293 20.54 -30.36 14.17
CA GLY A 293 19.53 -30.62 15.19
C GLY A 293 18.92 -29.34 15.77
N PRO A 294 18.52 -29.32 17.05
CA PRO A 294 17.77 -28.21 17.63
C PRO A 294 18.64 -26.97 17.85
N ASN A 295 18.15 -25.83 17.40
CA ASN A 295 18.71 -24.50 17.63
C ASN A 295 17.68 -23.62 18.34
N LYS A 296 18.14 -22.74 19.23
CA LYS A 296 17.30 -21.85 20.03
C LYS A 296 17.52 -20.40 19.61
N ILE A 297 16.43 -19.66 19.46
CA ILE A 297 16.38 -18.22 19.22
C ILE A 297 15.67 -17.57 20.39
N VAL A 298 16.27 -16.51 20.93
CA VAL A 298 15.64 -15.64 21.94
C VAL A 298 15.70 -14.21 21.42
N LEU A 299 14.54 -13.59 21.20
CA LEU A 299 14.42 -12.17 20.90
C LEU A 299 13.89 -11.45 22.13
N SER A 300 14.60 -10.42 22.58
CA SER A 300 14.06 -9.40 23.48
C SER A 300 13.85 -8.11 22.72
N ARG A 301 12.78 -7.38 23.02
CA ARG A 301 12.45 -6.13 22.33
C ARG A 301 11.72 -5.16 23.24
N SER A 302 11.55 -3.90 22.81
CA SER A 302 10.65 -2.91 23.44
C SER A 302 9.98 -2.04 22.37
N ASP A 303 8.75 -2.38 21.96
CA ASP A 303 8.04 -1.76 20.83
C ASP A 303 6.53 -2.03 20.95
N SER A 304 5.70 -1.00 20.80
CA SER A 304 4.23 -1.10 20.91
C SER A 304 3.55 -1.67 19.68
N ARG A 305 4.27 -1.89 18.59
CA ARG A 305 3.71 -2.43 17.34
C ARG A 305 3.76 -3.96 17.31
N ALA A 306 2.93 -4.55 16.46
CA ALA A 306 2.84 -6.01 16.29
C ALA A 306 3.74 -6.48 15.14
N PHE A 307 4.62 -7.44 15.41
CA PHE A 307 5.56 -7.96 14.43
C PHE A 307 5.37 -9.44 14.19
N CYS A 308 6.04 -9.97 13.18
CA CYS A 308 6.14 -11.40 12.96
C CYS A 308 7.58 -11.79 12.65
N LEU A 309 8.05 -12.85 13.32
CA LEU A 309 9.40 -13.40 13.21
C LEU A 309 9.35 -14.76 12.51
N GLY A 310 10.34 -15.06 11.68
CA GLY A 310 10.58 -16.42 11.20
C GLY A 310 12.05 -16.68 10.85
N VAL A 311 12.33 -17.93 10.50
CA VAL A 311 13.65 -18.34 9.99
C VAL A 311 13.46 -18.98 8.62
N ARG A 312 14.29 -18.61 7.65
CA ARG A 312 14.28 -19.19 6.31
C ARG A 312 15.67 -19.61 5.87
N ILE A 313 15.77 -20.68 5.09
CA ILE A 313 16.94 -20.91 4.24
C ILE A 313 16.65 -20.24 2.91
N ALA A 314 17.57 -19.43 2.44
CA ALA A 314 17.44 -18.69 1.20
C ALA A 314 18.66 -18.93 0.29
N LYS A 315 18.39 -18.99 -1.01
CA LYS A 315 19.40 -19.02 -2.07
C LYS A 315 19.60 -17.62 -2.62
N ARG A 316 20.84 -17.19 -2.73
CA ARG A 316 21.23 -15.93 -3.36
C ARG A 316 21.07 -16.03 -4.88
N ARG A 317 20.41 -15.04 -5.48
CA ARG A 317 20.40 -14.81 -6.93
C ARG A 317 21.62 -14.00 -7.33
N SER A 318 22.15 -14.30 -8.51
CA SER A 318 23.09 -13.46 -9.23
C SER A 318 22.44 -12.16 -9.70
N LEU A 319 23.27 -11.18 -10.08
CA LEU A 319 22.80 -9.93 -10.66
C LEU A 319 21.97 -10.18 -11.93
N GLU A 320 22.44 -11.10 -12.78
CA GLU A 320 21.77 -11.48 -14.02
C GLU A 320 20.40 -12.13 -13.77
N GLU A 321 20.30 -13.04 -12.80
CA GLU A 321 19.02 -13.65 -12.42
C GLU A 321 18.01 -12.61 -11.93
N VAL A 322 18.44 -11.56 -11.24
CA VAL A 322 17.56 -10.45 -10.81
C VAL A 322 17.18 -9.57 -11.99
N LEU A 323 18.11 -9.25 -12.89
CA LEU A 323 17.81 -8.50 -14.12
C LEU A 323 16.77 -9.22 -14.98
N ASN A 324 16.84 -10.56 -15.05
CA ASN A 324 15.87 -11.38 -15.76
C ASN A 324 14.46 -11.38 -15.15
N LEU A 325 14.27 -10.85 -13.93
CA LEU A 325 12.94 -10.63 -13.35
C LEU A 325 12.29 -9.32 -13.84
N VAL A 326 13.09 -8.39 -14.36
CA VAL A 326 12.60 -7.12 -14.90
C VAL A 326 11.99 -7.40 -16.28
N PRO A 327 10.79 -6.85 -16.59
CA PRO A 327 10.21 -6.96 -17.92
C PRO A 327 11.22 -6.52 -18.99
N LYS A 328 11.30 -7.29 -20.06
CA LYS A 328 12.16 -6.96 -21.20
C LYS A 328 11.59 -5.75 -21.95
N GLU A 329 12.41 -5.14 -22.81
CA GLU A 329 12.04 -3.92 -23.53
C GLU A 329 10.73 -4.06 -24.32
N GLN A 330 10.47 -5.22 -24.94
CA GLN A 330 9.23 -5.46 -25.68
C GLN A 330 7.98 -5.50 -24.79
N ASP A 331 8.15 -5.79 -23.51
CA ASP A 331 7.07 -5.83 -22.50
C ASP A 331 6.99 -4.50 -21.72
N GLY A 332 7.83 -3.52 -22.09
CA GLY A 332 7.96 -2.21 -21.47
C GLY A 332 6.87 -1.21 -21.89
N GLU A 333 7.17 0.08 -21.70
CA GLU A 333 6.27 1.17 -22.13
C GLU A 333 6.15 1.18 -23.67
N LYS A 334 4.91 1.19 -24.17
CA LYS A 334 4.66 1.27 -25.62
C LYS A 334 5.07 2.64 -26.15
N PHE A 335 5.46 2.69 -27.42
CA PHE A 335 5.89 3.93 -28.08
C PHE A 335 4.84 5.05 -27.94
N ASP A 336 3.56 4.77 -28.19
CA ASP A 336 2.50 5.77 -28.11
C ASP A 336 2.31 6.33 -26.69
N ASP A 337 2.46 5.49 -25.66
CA ASP A 337 2.40 5.91 -24.25
C ASP A 337 3.62 6.79 -23.91
N ALA A 338 4.81 6.39 -24.35
CA ALA A 338 6.04 7.16 -24.18
C ALA A 338 5.95 8.52 -24.88
N LEU A 339 5.48 8.55 -26.12
CA LEU A 339 5.28 9.77 -26.90
C LEU A 339 4.26 10.69 -26.23
N SER A 340 3.14 10.15 -25.75
CA SER A 340 2.11 10.90 -25.04
C SER A 340 2.66 11.53 -23.76
N ARG A 341 3.49 10.80 -23.01
CA ARG A 341 4.18 11.30 -21.83
C ARG A 341 5.19 12.39 -22.17
N VAL A 342 6.04 12.19 -23.18
CA VAL A 342 7.04 13.19 -23.61
C VAL A 342 6.34 14.48 -24.05
N ARG A 343 5.28 14.39 -24.86
CA ARG A 343 4.46 15.55 -25.26
C ARG A 343 3.93 16.32 -24.05
N ARG A 344 3.46 15.61 -23.02
CA ARG A 344 3.00 16.23 -21.77
C ARG A 344 4.14 16.97 -21.04
N CYS A 345 5.31 16.37 -20.94
CA CYS A 345 6.47 16.98 -20.29
C CYS A 345 6.99 18.21 -21.05
N VAL A 346 6.98 18.19 -22.38
CA VAL A 346 7.45 19.31 -23.21
C VAL A 346 6.43 20.44 -23.27
N GLY A 347 5.13 20.13 -23.36
CA GLY A 347 4.05 21.11 -23.46
C GLY A 347 3.68 21.79 -22.13
N GLY A 348 4.57 21.86 -21.15
CA GLY A 348 4.32 22.54 -19.87
C GLY A 348 3.32 21.84 -18.94
N GLY A 349 2.97 20.58 -19.19
CA GLY A 349 2.06 19.80 -18.35
C GLY A 349 2.78 19.27 -17.11
N THR A 350 2.88 20.08 -16.05
CA THR A 350 3.18 19.57 -14.71
C THR A 350 2.03 18.69 -14.20
N GLU A 351 2.42 17.81 -13.29
CA GLU A 351 1.64 16.84 -12.52
C GLU A 351 0.19 17.27 -12.27
N ALA A 352 -0.76 16.42 -12.70
CA ALA A 352 -2.18 16.42 -12.33
C ALA A 352 -2.78 17.76 -11.86
N ASP A 353 -3.42 18.51 -12.77
CA ASP A 353 -4.51 19.44 -12.46
C ASP A 353 -4.26 20.50 -11.34
N ASN A 354 -3.04 21.02 -11.18
CA ASN A 354 -2.84 22.28 -10.44
C ASN A 354 -3.05 23.47 -11.38
N ALA A 355 -4.32 23.82 -11.60
CA ALA A 355 -4.74 25.03 -12.30
C ALA A 355 -4.63 26.27 -11.40
N ASP A 356 -3.41 26.57 -10.91
CA ASP A 356 -3.14 27.80 -10.14
C ASP A 356 -1.67 28.25 -10.23
N SER A 357 -1.16 28.42 -11.46
CA SER A 357 0.04 29.24 -11.68
C SER A 357 -0.24 30.21 -12.81
N ASP A 358 -0.73 31.39 -12.44
CA ASP A 358 -0.52 32.62 -13.19
C ASP A 358 0.99 32.82 -13.35
N SER A 359 1.53 32.44 -14.51
CA SER A 359 2.73 33.04 -15.05
C SER A 359 2.71 32.84 -16.56
N ASP A 360 2.54 33.95 -17.28
CA ASP A 360 2.65 34.12 -18.73
C ASP A 360 4.07 33.80 -19.20
N ILE A 361 4.44 32.52 -19.13
CA ILE A 361 5.70 32.01 -19.66
C ILE A 361 5.39 30.73 -20.43
N GLU A 362 4.70 30.92 -21.56
CA GLU A 362 4.81 29.99 -22.68
C GLU A 362 6.26 30.05 -23.16
N VAL A 363 7.16 29.36 -22.46
CA VAL A 363 8.46 29.04 -23.04
C VAL A 363 8.17 28.02 -24.11
N VAL A 364 7.89 28.50 -25.32
CA VAL A 364 7.91 27.72 -26.54
C VAL A 364 9.37 27.33 -26.76
N ALA A 365 9.80 26.28 -26.08
CA ALA A 365 11.10 25.70 -26.33
C ALA A 365 11.01 25.00 -27.70
N ASP A 366 11.64 25.59 -28.72
CA ASP A 366 11.76 24.98 -30.05
C ASP A 366 12.39 23.57 -29.98
N SER A 367 13.19 23.32 -28.94
CA SER A 367 13.74 22.01 -28.63
C SER A 367 13.92 21.81 -27.13
N VAL A 368 13.84 20.55 -26.69
CA VAL A 368 14.15 20.14 -25.32
C VAL A 368 15.35 19.20 -25.34
N SER A 369 16.39 19.58 -24.62
CA SER A 369 17.58 18.75 -24.47
C SER A 369 17.33 17.63 -23.46
N VAL A 370 17.71 16.40 -23.83
CA VAL A 370 17.62 15.23 -22.94
C VAL A 370 19.03 14.71 -22.65
N ASN A 371 19.32 14.47 -21.37
CA ASN A 371 20.58 13.88 -20.96
C ASN A 371 20.52 12.35 -21.05
N LEU A 372 21.41 11.76 -21.86
CA LEU A 372 21.53 10.31 -22.03
C LEU A 372 22.48 9.65 -21.01
N ARG A 373 22.98 10.41 -20.04
CA ARG A 373 23.79 9.91 -18.94
C ARG A 373 22.89 9.45 -17.79
N CYS A 374 23.26 8.33 -17.18
CA CYS A 374 22.60 7.82 -16.00
C CYS A 374 22.83 8.77 -14.81
N PRO A 375 21.78 9.20 -14.10
CA PRO A 375 21.93 10.09 -12.94
C PRO A 375 22.69 9.45 -11.77
N MET A 376 22.77 8.11 -11.71
CA MET A 376 23.47 7.40 -10.64
C MET A 376 24.97 7.22 -10.91
N THR A 377 25.37 7.06 -12.18
CA THR A 377 26.76 6.73 -12.54
C THR A 377 27.48 7.81 -13.34
N GLY A 378 26.75 8.79 -13.88
CA GLY A 378 27.28 9.81 -14.80
C GLY A 378 27.71 9.28 -16.18
N SER A 379 27.64 7.97 -16.40
CA SER A 379 28.01 7.28 -17.64
C SER A 379 26.82 7.19 -18.59
N ARG A 380 27.06 6.92 -19.88
CA ARG A 380 25.99 6.72 -20.88
C ARG A 380 25.11 5.53 -20.48
N ILE A 381 23.79 5.72 -20.50
CA ILE A 381 22.80 4.66 -20.26
C ILE A 381 22.94 3.60 -21.34
N LYS A 382 23.03 2.32 -20.93
CA LYS A 382 23.00 1.17 -21.83
C LYS A 382 21.58 0.65 -22.01
N VAL A 383 20.89 0.40 -20.89
CA VAL A 383 19.49 -0.07 -20.86
C VAL A 383 18.68 0.91 -20.02
N ALA A 384 17.73 1.61 -20.66
CA ALA A 384 16.94 2.65 -20.01
C ALA A 384 15.84 2.06 -19.14
N GLY A 385 16.01 2.15 -17.82
CA GLY A 385 15.02 1.83 -16.81
C GLY A 385 14.21 3.05 -16.38
N ARG A 386 12.91 2.83 -16.11
CA ARG A 386 12.00 3.79 -15.48
C ARG A 386 10.87 3.03 -14.79
N PHE A 387 10.44 3.50 -13.63
CA PHE A 387 9.26 2.93 -12.98
C PHE A 387 7.98 3.36 -13.68
N LYS A 388 7.02 2.44 -13.80
CA LYS A 388 5.72 2.69 -14.44
C LYS A 388 4.99 3.94 -13.92
N PRO A 389 5.00 4.28 -12.60
CA PRO A 389 4.34 5.48 -12.10
C PRO A 389 5.07 6.80 -12.38
N CYS A 390 6.36 6.79 -12.73
CA CYS A 390 7.14 8.01 -12.95
C CYS A 390 6.59 8.78 -14.16
N VAL A 391 6.23 10.05 -14.01
CA VAL A 391 5.70 10.84 -15.14
C VAL A 391 6.76 11.63 -15.92
N HIS A 392 7.97 11.72 -15.39
CA HIS A 392 9.09 12.45 -15.99
C HIS A 392 9.69 11.75 -17.23
N MET A 393 10.49 12.50 -18.00
CA MET A 393 11.27 11.97 -19.14
C MET A 393 12.53 11.21 -18.72
N GLY A 394 13.08 11.53 -17.55
CA GLY A 394 14.34 10.96 -17.07
C GLY A 394 14.29 9.44 -16.95
N CYS A 395 15.38 8.80 -17.35
CA CYS A 395 15.62 7.37 -17.19
C CYS A 395 16.92 7.16 -16.41
N PHE A 396 17.13 5.93 -15.98
CA PHE A 396 18.37 5.50 -15.36
C PHE A 396 18.89 4.24 -16.04
N ASP A 397 20.16 3.91 -15.82
CA ASP A 397 20.72 2.65 -16.29
C ASP A 397 20.22 1.50 -15.40
N LEU A 398 19.54 0.51 -16.01
CA LEU A 398 18.90 -0.58 -15.28
C LEU A 398 19.89 -1.44 -14.51
N GLU A 399 21.01 -1.82 -15.12
CA GLU A 399 22.03 -2.64 -14.50
C GLU A 399 22.64 -1.92 -13.29
N ALA A 400 23.02 -0.66 -13.47
CA ALA A 400 23.54 0.17 -12.38
C ALA A 400 22.52 0.34 -11.24
N PHE A 401 21.23 0.47 -11.55
CA PHE A 401 20.18 0.56 -10.54
C PHE A 401 20.09 -0.72 -9.71
N VAL A 402 20.07 -1.88 -10.36
CA VAL A 402 19.96 -3.17 -9.68
C VAL A 402 21.22 -3.46 -8.85
N GLU A 403 22.41 -3.17 -9.38
CA GLU A 403 23.68 -3.32 -8.65
C GLU A 403 23.73 -2.42 -7.41
N LEU A 404 23.29 -1.16 -7.53
CA LEU A 404 23.20 -0.24 -6.40
C LEU A 404 22.28 -0.80 -5.32
N ASN A 405 21.11 -1.32 -5.69
CA ASN A 405 20.14 -1.89 -4.75
C ASN A 405 20.57 -3.23 -4.14
N GLN A 406 21.49 -3.95 -4.77
CA GLN A 406 22.12 -5.11 -4.15
C GLN A 406 22.91 -4.72 -2.89
N ARG A 407 23.51 -3.53 -2.91
CA ARG A 407 24.38 -3.03 -1.82
C ARG A 407 23.63 -2.08 -0.89
N SER A 408 22.58 -1.44 -1.37
CA SER A 408 21.83 -0.43 -0.62
C SER A 408 20.70 -1.03 0.22
N ARG A 409 20.38 -0.34 1.32
CA ARG A 409 19.27 -0.65 2.23
C ARG A 409 18.02 0.20 1.96
N LYS A 410 17.87 0.70 0.72
CA LYS A 410 16.67 1.41 0.30
C LYS A 410 15.63 0.42 -0.24
N VAL A 411 14.36 0.75 -0.05
CA VAL A 411 13.21 0.02 -0.63
C VAL A 411 12.81 0.64 -1.95
#